data_AF-A0A954M284-F1
#
_entry.id   AF-A0A954M284-F1
#
_cell.length_a   1.000
_cell.length_b   1.000
_cell.length_c   1.000
_cell.angle_alpha   90.00
_cell.angle_beta   90.00
_cell.angle_gamma   90.00
#
_symmetry.space_group_name_H-M   'P 1'
#
loop_
_entity.id
_entity.type
_entity.pdbx_description
1 polymer ?
#
loop_
_entity_poly.entity_id
_entity_poly.type
_entity_poly.pdbx_seq_one_letter_code
_entity_poly.pdbx_strand_id
1 'polypeptide(L)'
;MSTNHGLRFDETRFWVIHRRLEYGPFDYEWSQDFRGVELTYQGTKFGEICSAQEIHADLKEFALPMRVVQVASLVFGCMLLGVKSGFSAGERASLLNNTLLDHGCGHFVTPTT
;
A
#
# COMPACT_ATOMS: atom_id res chain seq x y z
N MET A 1 -22.18 4.14 4.16
CA MET A 1 -21.69 4.56 5.49
C MET A 1 -20.23 4.91 5.33
N SER A 2 -19.78 6.13 5.64
CA SER A 2 -18.34 6.44 5.56
C SER A 2 -17.65 5.82 6.77
N THR A 3 -16.80 4.83 6.51
CA THR A 3 -15.96 4.24 7.55
C THR A 3 -14.94 5.30 7.99
N ASN A 4 -14.70 5.40 9.29
CA ASN A 4 -13.74 6.37 9.82
C ASN A 4 -12.30 6.05 9.40
N HIS A 5 -12.04 4.76 9.16
CA HIS A 5 -10.79 4.19 8.68
C HIS A 5 -11.09 3.10 7.64
N GLY A 6 -10.17 2.85 6.72
CA GLY A 6 -10.30 1.75 5.76
C GLY A 6 -9.31 1.81 4.61
N LEU A 7 -9.38 0.81 3.75
CA LEU A 7 -8.67 0.76 2.48
C LEU A 7 -9.69 0.61 1.36
N ARG A 8 -9.50 1.40 0.30
CA ARG A 8 -10.24 1.27 -0.95
C ARG A 8 -9.27 0.88 -2.05
N PHE A 9 -9.63 -0.12 -2.84
CA PHE A 9 -8.82 -0.60 -3.97
C PHE A 9 -9.56 -0.38 -5.29
N ASP A 10 -8.82 -0.06 -6.34
CA ASP A 10 -9.29 0.03 -7.72
C ASP A 10 -8.16 -0.43 -8.64
N GLU A 11 -8.27 -1.64 -9.20
CA GLU A 11 -7.19 -2.31 -9.92
C GLU A 11 -5.87 -2.36 -9.12
N THR A 12 -4.82 -1.66 -9.56
CA THR A 12 -3.52 -1.55 -8.88
C THR A 12 -3.47 -0.40 -7.86
N ARG A 13 -4.45 0.51 -7.92
CA ARG A 13 -4.52 1.70 -7.08
C ARG A 13 -5.17 1.38 -5.76
N PHE A 14 -4.73 2.11 -4.74
CA PHE A 14 -5.43 2.11 -3.46
C PHE A 14 -5.43 3.48 -2.80
N TRP A 15 -6.38 3.63 -1.88
CA TRP A 15 -6.52 4.80 -1.04
C TRP A 15 -6.61 4.37 0.42
N VAL A 16 -5.95 5.15 1.27
CA VAL A 16 -6.06 4.99 2.72
C VAL A 16 -7.11 5.99 3.21
N ILE A 17 -8.17 5.48 3.81
CA ILE A 17 -9.18 6.31 4.48
C ILE A 17 -8.73 6.46 5.94
N HIS A 18 -8.43 7.68 6.37
CA HIS A 18 -8.04 7.98 7.75
C HIS A 18 -8.79 9.21 8.26
N ARG A 19 -9.51 9.08 9.38
CA ARG A 19 -10.35 10.15 9.95
C ARG A 19 -11.35 10.73 8.93
N ARG A 20 -11.98 9.85 8.15
CA ARG A 20 -12.92 10.18 7.06
C ARG A 20 -12.34 10.95 5.87
N LEU A 21 -11.02 11.18 5.85
CA LEU A 21 -10.32 11.74 4.70
C LEU A 21 -9.71 10.61 3.87
N GLU A 22 -9.77 10.75 2.56
CA GLU A 22 -9.22 9.78 1.61
C GLU A 22 -7.86 10.29 1.10
N TYR A 23 -6.82 9.46 1.25
CA TYR A 23 -5.46 9.76 0.82
C TYR A 23 -5.06 8.81 -0.31
N GLY A 24 -4.78 9.36 -1.49
CA GLY A 24 -4.40 8.60 -2.67
C GLY A 24 -4.71 9.37 -3.97
N PRO A 25 -4.61 8.70 -5.13
CA PRO A 25 -4.24 7.29 -5.27
C PRO A 25 -2.77 7.06 -4.87
N PHE A 26 -2.53 5.98 -4.16
CA PHE A 26 -1.26 5.28 -4.19
C PHE A 26 -1.31 4.27 -5.35
N ASP A 27 -0.23 4.16 -6.12
CA ASP A 27 -0.15 3.24 -7.24
C ASP A 27 1.29 2.71 -7.37
N TYR A 28 1.46 1.71 -8.24
CA TYR A 28 2.77 1.24 -8.64
C TYR A 28 2.82 0.83 -10.10
N GLU A 29 3.97 1.02 -10.73
CA GLU A 29 4.19 0.68 -12.14
C GLU A 29 5.54 -0.01 -12.33
N TRP A 30 5.63 -0.91 -13.31
CA TRP A 30 6.90 -1.54 -13.67
C TRP A 30 7.78 -0.55 -14.43
N SER A 31 8.91 -0.16 -13.83
CA SER A 31 9.89 0.67 -14.51
C SER A 31 10.73 -0.19 -15.45
N GLN A 32 10.58 0.05 -16.76
CA GLN A 32 11.38 -0.64 -17.78
C GLN A 32 12.86 -0.27 -17.70
N ASP A 33 13.17 0.93 -17.22
CA ASP A 33 14.52 1.48 -17.20
C ASP A 33 15.36 0.96 -16.02
N PHE A 34 14.73 0.73 -14.85
CA PHE A 34 15.43 0.39 -13.61
C PHE A 34 15.26 -1.06 -13.15
N ARG A 35 14.55 -1.91 -13.92
CA ARG A 35 14.20 -3.29 -13.52
C ARG A 35 13.55 -3.35 -12.13
N GLY A 36 12.74 -2.35 -11.79
CA GLY A 36 12.13 -2.18 -10.48
C GLY A 36 10.65 -1.82 -10.57
N VAL A 37 10.03 -1.65 -9.41
CA VAL A 37 8.66 -1.17 -9.27
C VAL A 37 8.69 0.26 -8.78
N GLU A 38 8.22 1.19 -9.60
CA GLU A 38 8.05 2.59 -9.22
C GLU A 38 6.80 2.76 -8.36
N LEU A 39 6.91 3.50 -7.25
CA LEU A 39 5.80 3.79 -6.35
C LEU A 39 5.38 5.25 -6.50
N THR A 40 4.08 5.47 -6.70
CA THR A 40 3.55 6.82 -6.92
C THR A 40 2.43 7.17 -5.95
N TYR A 41 2.35 8.47 -5.63
CA TYR A 41 1.27 9.06 -4.87
C TYR A 41 0.75 10.26 -5.66
N GLN A 42 -0.53 10.24 -6.02
CA GLN A 42 -1.16 11.25 -6.88
C GLN A 42 -0.37 11.47 -8.20
N GLY A 43 0.16 10.38 -8.77
CA GLY A 43 0.94 10.41 -10.00
C GLY A 43 2.37 10.95 -9.86
N THR A 44 2.82 11.26 -8.64
CA THR A 44 4.20 11.69 -8.37
C THR A 44 5.00 10.53 -7.78
N LYS A 45 6.16 10.21 -8.37
CA LYS A 45 7.07 9.20 -7.85
C LYS A 45 7.56 9.60 -6.45
N PHE A 46 7.36 8.71 -5.48
CA PHE A 46 7.89 8.88 -4.13
C PHE A 46 8.87 7.77 -3.76
N GLY A 47 8.91 6.70 -4.55
CA GLY A 47 9.77 5.57 -4.25
C GLY A 47 9.94 4.61 -5.41
N GLU A 48 10.81 3.64 -5.17
CA GLU A 48 11.18 2.58 -6.09
C GLU A 48 11.61 1.36 -5.29
N ILE A 49 11.18 0.19 -5.75
CA ILE A 49 11.58 -1.10 -5.20
C ILE A 49 12.35 -1.86 -6.28
N CYS A 50 13.67 -1.97 -6.11
CA CYS A 50 14.54 -2.71 -7.03
C CYS A 50 14.69 -4.16 -6.60
N SER A 51 14.66 -4.43 -5.29
CA SER A 51 14.71 -5.77 -4.72
C SER A 51 14.09 -5.79 -3.32
N ALA A 52 14.04 -6.97 -2.69
CA ALA A 52 13.59 -7.07 -1.29
C ALA A 52 14.54 -6.37 -0.31
N GLN A 53 15.79 -6.12 -0.71
CA GLN A 53 16.83 -5.47 0.08
C GLN A 53 17.04 -4.00 -0.31
N GLU A 54 16.55 -3.60 -1.49
CA GLU A 54 16.73 -2.27 -2.06
C GLU A 54 15.36 -1.62 -2.26
N ILE A 55 14.90 -0.95 -1.21
CA ILE A 55 13.67 -0.17 -1.18
C ILE A 55 14.04 1.28 -0.90
N HIS A 56 13.75 2.15 -1.85
CA HIS A 56 13.93 3.59 -1.72
C HIS A 56 12.54 4.23 -1.71
N ALA A 57 12.12 4.82 -0.59
CA ALA A 57 10.84 5.50 -0.54
C ALA A 57 10.90 6.68 0.43
N ASP A 58 10.42 7.85 -0.01
CA ASP A 58 10.27 9.03 0.82
C ASP A 58 8.92 9.70 0.57
N LEU A 59 8.01 9.58 1.53
CA LEU A 59 6.69 10.22 1.50
C LEU A 59 6.67 11.57 2.22
N LYS A 60 7.82 12.06 2.73
CA LYS A 60 7.87 13.29 3.54
C LYS A 60 7.36 14.52 2.80
N GLU A 61 7.63 14.61 1.50
CA GLU A 61 7.25 15.77 0.69
C GLU A 61 5.73 15.98 0.61
N PHE A 62 4.94 14.91 0.78
CA PHE A 62 3.48 14.96 0.73
C PHE A 62 2.83 15.31 2.08
N ALA A 63 3.63 15.46 3.15
CA ALA A 63 3.17 15.83 4.50
C ALA A 63 1.97 14.99 5.00
N LEU A 64 1.94 13.70 4.65
CA LEU A 64 0.84 12.80 4.98
C LEU A 64 0.82 12.48 6.48
N PRO A 65 -0.36 12.16 7.06
CA PRO A 65 -0.41 11.61 8.41
C PRO A 65 0.48 10.36 8.51
N MET A 66 1.26 10.26 9.58
CA MET A 66 2.18 9.12 9.77
C MET A 66 1.46 7.77 9.70
N ARG A 67 0.20 7.71 10.14
CA ARG A 67 -0.62 6.49 10.03
C ARG A 67 -0.92 6.12 8.58
N VAL A 68 -1.15 7.10 7.72
CA VAL A 68 -1.37 6.88 6.28
C VAL A 68 -0.10 6.35 5.62
N VAL A 69 1.05 6.97 5.92
CA VAL A 69 2.37 6.51 5.46
C VAL A 69 2.60 5.05 5.87
N GLN A 70 2.40 4.73 7.15
CA GLN A 70 2.59 3.38 7.67
C GLN A 70 1.69 2.36 6.94
N VAL A 71 0.39 2.65 6.82
CA VAL A 71 -0.55 1.74 6.15
C VAL A 71 -0.19 1.56 4.67
N ALA A 72 0.16 2.63 3.96
CA ALA A 72 0.58 2.55 2.57
C ALA A 72 1.84 1.68 2.40
N SER A 73 2.84 1.84 3.26
CA SER A 73 4.04 1.01 3.25
C SER A 73 3.73 -0.48 3.49
N LEU A 74 2.82 -0.80 4.42
CA LEU A 74 2.39 -2.18 4.66
C LEU A 74 1.66 -2.78 3.46
N VAL A 75 0.80 -1.99 2.80
CA VAL A 75 0.10 -2.41 1.57
C VAL A 75 1.10 -2.74 0.46
N PHE A 76 2.06 -1.85 0.19
CA PHE A 76 3.10 -2.10 -0.82
C PHE A 76 3.96 -3.33 -0.50
N GLY A 77 4.38 -3.48 0.77
CA GLY A 77 5.15 -4.65 1.21
C GLY A 77 4.39 -5.97 1.00
N CYS A 78 3.10 -6.00 1.37
CA CYS A 78 2.25 -7.17 1.18
C CYS A 78 1.97 -7.46 -0.31
N MET A 79 1.73 -6.43 -1.12
CA MET A 79 1.52 -6.59 -2.56
C MET A 79 2.75 -7.17 -3.24
N LEU A 80 3.93 -6.62 -2.97
CA LEU A 80 5.19 -7.11 -3.55
C LEU A 80 5.46 -8.56 -3.15
N LEU A 81 5.31 -8.89 -1.86
CA LEU A 81 5.50 -10.25 -1.37
C LEU A 81 4.49 -11.21 -2.01
N GLY A 82 3.23 -10.83 -2.06
CA GLY A 82 2.17 -11.65 -2.64
C GLY A 82 2.37 -11.93 -4.12
N VAL A 83 2.78 -10.92 -4.90
CA VAL A 83 3.10 -11.08 -6.33
C VAL A 83 4.32 -11.98 -6.51
N LYS A 84 5.40 -11.73 -5.76
CA LYS A 84 6.63 -12.53 -5.83
C LYS A 84 6.40 -14.01 -5.47
N SER A 85 5.52 -14.27 -4.51
CA SER A 85 5.22 -15.62 -4.03
C SER A 85 4.09 -16.33 -4.79
N GLY A 86 3.47 -15.67 -5.78
CA GLY A 86 2.39 -16.26 -6.59
C GLY A 86 1.08 -16.46 -5.83
N PHE A 87 0.81 -15.65 -4.80
CA PHE A 87 -0.38 -15.77 -3.96
C PHE A 87 -1.65 -15.38 -4.71
N SER A 88 -2.73 -16.13 -4.47
CA SER A 88 -4.08 -15.80 -4.91
C SER A 88 -4.59 -14.49 -4.29
N ALA A 89 -5.70 -13.97 -4.79
CA ALA A 89 -6.32 -12.77 -4.21
C ALA A 89 -6.69 -12.95 -2.73
N GLY A 90 -7.24 -14.11 -2.35
CA GLY A 90 -7.60 -14.40 -0.97
C GLY A 90 -6.40 -14.52 -0.03
N GLU A 91 -5.31 -15.14 -0.49
CA GLU A 91 -4.06 -15.22 0.27
C GLU A 91 -3.42 -13.85 0.45
N ARG A 92 -3.43 -13.00 -0.59
CA ARG A 92 -2.95 -11.61 -0.50
C ARG A 92 -3.77 -10.77 0.47
N ALA A 93 -5.10 -10.92 0.44
CA ALA A 93 -5.98 -10.25 1.40
C ALA A 93 -5.71 -10.71 2.84
N SER A 94 -5.52 -12.01 3.05
CA SER A 94 -5.19 -12.57 4.37
C SER A 94 -3.84 -12.10 4.87
N LEU A 95 -2.81 -12.07 4.01
CA LEU A 95 -1.49 -11.54 4.31
C LEU A 95 -1.57 -10.08 4.75
N LEU A 96 -2.29 -9.25 3.99
CA LEU A 96 -2.45 -7.83 4.30
C LEU A 96 -3.18 -7.64 5.63
N ASN A 97 -4.30 -8.32 5.85
CA ASN A 97 -5.09 -8.18 7.06
C ASN A 97 -4.31 -8.60 8.32
N ASN A 98 -3.60 -9.73 8.24
CA ASN A 98 -2.74 -10.19 9.34
C ASN A 98 -1.61 -9.17 9.62
N THR A 99 -0.96 -8.68 8.58
CA THR A 99 0.10 -7.67 8.70
C THR A 99 -0.44 -6.36 9.30
N LEU A 100 -1.63 -5.91 8.91
CA LEU A 100 -2.27 -4.75 9.50
C LEU A 100 -2.57 -4.95 10.99
N LEU A 101 -3.03 -6.14 11.39
CA LEU A 101 -3.28 -6.45 12.80
C LEU A 101 -1.97 -6.46 13.61
N ASP A 102 -0.94 -7.13 13.12
CA ASP A 102 0.37 -7.27 13.79
C ASP A 102 1.05 -5.91 14.02
N HIS A 103 0.81 -4.94 13.13
CA HIS A 103 1.34 -3.58 13.23
C HIS A 103 0.38 -2.58 13.90
N GLY A 104 -0.67 -3.04 14.58
CA GLY A 104 -1.62 -2.17 15.30
C GLY A 104 -2.43 -1.25 14.37
N CYS A 105 -2.66 -1.68 13.13
CA CYS A 105 -3.45 -1.02 12.10
C CYS A 105 -4.78 -1.74 11.84
N GLY A 106 -5.31 -2.48 12.83
CA GLY A 106 -6.53 -3.28 12.70
C GLY A 106 -7.79 -2.52 12.22
N HIS A 107 -7.84 -1.20 12.41
CA HIS A 107 -8.94 -0.35 11.91
C HIS A 107 -8.98 -0.21 10.37
N PHE A 108 -7.95 -0.67 9.67
CA PHE A 108 -7.82 -0.63 8.21
C PHE A 108 -8.06 -1.98 7.54
N VAL A 109 -8.30 -3.04 8.33
CA VAL A 109 -8.59 -4.40 7.83
C VAL A 109 -9.77 -4.36 6.87
N THR A 110 -9.62 -5.00 5.71
CA THR A 110 -10.69 -5.13 4.72
C THR A 110 -11.50 -6.41 4.98
N PRO A 111 -12.83 -6.36 4.85
CA PRO A 111 -13.64 -7.58 4.92
C PRO A 111 -13.20 -8.56 3.83
N THR A 112 -12.87 -9.79 4.20
CA THR A 112 -12.69 -10.89 3.25
C THR A 112 -14.08 -11.27 2.70
N THR A 113 -14.34 -10.92 1.44
CA THR A 113 -15.50 -11.40 0.66
C THR A 113 -15.27 -12.81 0.13
#